data_AF-A0A2D8M3J8-F1
#
_entry.id   AF-A0A2D8M3J8-F1
#
_cell.length_a   1.000
_cell.length_b   1.000
_cell.length_c   1.000
_cell.angle_alpha   90.00
_cell.angle_beta   90.00
_cell.angle_gamma   90.00
#
_symmetry.space_group_name_H-M   'P 1'
#
loop_
_entity.id
_entity.type
_entity.pdbx_description
1 polymer ?
#
loop_
_entity_poly.entity_id
_entity_poly.type
_entity_poly.pdbx_seq_one_letter_code
_entity_poly.pdbx_strand_id
1 'polypeptide(L)'
;MDLNTSLLREKFLIKDENNNEPLIAVSNRLPIPLHSSDGKVHETFIVRAQTMYHCIRMSAQIIKTFDELGPVSTRDENFDWNEAFDNVMGDFDKHYFADRWVAVYKDGLPVFKNGDVHAFLDIIEKCDYASPDEYNKSILLAEKTFEKLGRNVEIEHDENIGLNVNIGENQAKCGIILRNADKSGTFNFKVDKKADSNTISAYQCLKVCAAYLEGIQLSFIIGQTLNHTENIDDDEKAEKEKRKARRAKERMNKMLAEIQTLENTYSVHYRPEKPDFDKIIADAKSAK
;
A
#
# COMPACT_ATOMS: atom_id res chain seq x y z
N MET A 1 -16.84 -11.87 -3.06
CA MET A 1 -15.82 -11.73 -4.11
C MET A 1 -14.60 -12.53 -3.68
N ASP A 2 -14.03 -13.32 -4.59
CA ASP A 2 -12.71 -13.91 -4.39
C ASP A 2 -11.64 -12.91 -4.86
N LEU A 3 -10.56 -12.77 -4.09
CA LEU A 3 -9.45 -11.87 -4.42
C LEU A 3 -8.13 -12.61 -4.25
N ASN A 4 -7.32 -12.61 -5.30
CA ASN A 4 -5.94 -13.09 -5.26
C ASN A 4 -5.03 -12.01 -5.80
N THR A 5 -4.20 -11.41 -4.95
CA THR A 5 -3.34 -10.29 -5.33
C THR A 5 -2.09 -10.20 -4.48
N SER A 6 -1.08 -9.50 -4.98
CA SER A 6 0.17 -9.21 -4.27
C SER A 6 0.59 -7.77 -4.49
N LEU A 7 1.06 -7.14 -3.42
CA LEU A 7 1.66 -5.82 -3.47
C LEU A 7 3.15 -5.97 -3.77
N LEU A 8 3.62 -5.27 -4.81
CA LEU A 8 5.03 -5.14 -5.15
C LEU A 8 5.56 -3.81 -4.59
N ARG A 9 6.72 -3.86 -3.95
CA ARG A 9 7.57 -2.71 -3.67
C ARG A 9 8.59 -2.63 -4.78
N GLU A 10 8.66 -1.49 -5.44
CA GLU A 10 9.43 -1.34 -6.66
C GLU A 10 10.34 -0.14 -6.57
N LYS A 11 11.52 -0.28 -7.14
CA LYS A 11 12.45 0.79 -7.40
C LYS A 11 12.94 0.66 -8.84
N PHE A 12 12.76 1.73 -9.60
CA PHE A 12 13.29 1.88 -10.94
C PHE A 12 14.46 2.86 -10.91
N LEU A 13 15.58 2.48 -11.50
CA LEU A 13 16.71 3.35 -11.77
C LEU A 13 16.78 3.54 -13.29
N ILE A 14 16.47 4.75 -13.75
CA ILE A 14 16.42 5.10 -15.16
C ILE A 14 17.65 5.92 -15.49
N LYS A 15 18.60 5.33 -16.21
CA LYS A 15 19.82 5.99 -16.68
C LYS A 15 19.60 6.46 -18.11
N ASP A 16 19.79 7.75 -18.37
CA ASP A 16 19.74 8.32 -19.72
C ASP A 16 21.17 8.68 -20.12
N GLU A 17 21.62 8.27 -21.32
CA GLU A 17 22.97 8.59 -21.81
C GLU A 17 23.25 10.10 -21.85
N ASN A 18 22.21 10.94 -21.96
CA ASN A 18 22.32 12.39 -21.99
C ASN A 18 22.24 13.05 -20.60
N ASN A 19 22.01 12.27 -19.53
CA ASN A 19 21.89 12.77 -18.17
C ASN A 19 22.84 12.04 -17.23
N ASN A 20 23.72 12.79 -16.57
CA ASN A 20 24.71 12.22 -15.65
C ASN A 20 24.11 11.70 -14.35
N GLU A 21 22.89 12.12 -14.00
CA GLU A 21 22.20 11.66 -12.80
C GLU A 21 21.05 10.71 -13.14
N PRO A 22 21.05 9.47 -12.61
CA PRO A 22 19.98 8.53 -12.88
C PRO A 22 18.72 8.97 -12.16
N LEU A 23 17.60 8.87 -12.86
CA LEU A 23 16.30 9.15 -12.29
C LEU A 23 15.84 7.95 -11.46
N ILE A 24 15.36 8.20 -10.23
CA ILE A 24 14.86 7.16 -9.34
C ILE A 24 13.34 7.30 -9.20
N ALA A 25 12.61 6.26 -9.56
CA ALA A 25 11.17 6.16 -9.29
C ALA A 25 10.91 4.98 -8.34
N VAL A 26 10.37 5.27 -7.17
CA VAL A 26 9.93 4.25 -6.20
C VAL A 26 8.41 4.14 -6.23
N SER A 27 7.86 2.94 -6.03
CA SER A 27 6.42 2.72 -6.07
C SER A 27 6.01 1.51 -5.24
N ASN A 28 4.78 1.52 -4.73
CA ASN A 28 4.09 0.33 -4.25
C ASN A 28 2.93 0.04 -5.19
N ARG A 29 2.94 -1.09 -5.88
CA ARG A 29 1.94 -1.47 -6.89
C ARG A 29 1.07 -2.61 -6.41
N LEU A 30 -0.25 -2.47 -6.53
CA LEU A 30 -1.22 -3.50 -6.19
C LEU A 30 -2.27 -3.63 -7.31
N PRO A 31 -2.26 -4.74 -8.07
CA PRO A 31 -3.35 -5.09 -8.99
C PRO A 31 -4.61 -5.51 -8.25
N ILE A 32 -5.77 -5.04 -8.69
CA ILE A 32 -7.08 -5.33 -8.10
C ILE A 32 -8.00 -5.86 -9.21
N PRO A 33 -7.98 -7.18 -9.45
CA PRO A 33 -8.96 -7.81 -10.35
C PRO A 33 -10.31 -7.88 -9.62
N LEU A 34 -11.33 -7.24 -10.19
CA LEU A 34 -12.70 -7.22 -9.67
C LEU A 34 -13.56 -8.19 -10.48
N HIS A 35 -14.12 -9.19 -9.78
CA HIS A 35 -14.96 -10.23 -10.37
C HIS A 35 -16.42 -10.03 -9.94
N SER A 36 -17.36 -10.15 -10.87
CA SER A 36 -18.78 -10.27 -10.55
C SER A 36 -19.09 -11.59 -9.84
N SER A 37 -20.30 -11.69 -9.30
CA SER A 37 -20.80 -12.90 -8.64
C SER A 37 -20.89 -14.14 -9.56
N ASP A 38 -20.90 -13.95 -10.89
CA ASP A 38 -20.81 -15.04 -11.87
C ASP A 38 -19.36 -15.44 -12.22
N GLY A 39 -18.37 -14.86 -11.54
CA GLY A 39 -16.95 -15.17 -11.67
C GLY A 39 -16.24 -14.49 -12.84
N LYS A 40 -16.95 -13.73 -13.69
CA LYS A 40 -16.32 -13.00 -14.78
C LYS A 40 -15.57 -11.77 -14.25
N VAL A 41 -14.34 -11.58 -14.72
CA VAL A 41 -13.61 -10.33 -14.48
C VAL A 41 -14.39 -9.21 -15.16
N HIS A 42 -14.83 -8.24 -14.39
CA HIS A 42 -15.47 -7.04 -14.93
C HIS A 42 -14.43 -5.95 -15.18
N GLU A 43 -13.53 -5.73 -14.21
CA GLU A 43 -12.60 -4.60 -14.23
C GLU A 43 -11.32 -4.98 -13.50
N THR A 44 -10.18 -4.51 -13.99
CA THR A 44 -8.92 -4.57 -13.26
C THR A 44 -8.41 -3.16 -13.06
N PHE A 45 -8.19 -2.78 -11.82
CA PHE A 45 -7.51 -1.54 -11.47
C PHE A 45 -6.09 -1.85 -11.01
N ILE A 46 -5.14 -0.98 -11.34
CA ILE A 46 -3.82 -1.00 -10.72
C ILE A 46 -3.71 0.22 -9.83
N VAL A 47 -3.44 0.01 -8.54
CA VAL A 47 -3.19 1.10 -7.60
C VAL A 47 -1.70 1.20 -7.35
N ARG A 48 -1.16 2.41 -7.46
CA ARG A 48 0.20 2.75 -7.06
C ARG A 48 0.19 3.83 -5.99
N ALA A 49 1.06 3.73 -4.99
CA ALA A 49 1.23 4.79 -3.99
C ALA A 49 2.65 4.85 -3.41
N GLN A 50 2.97 5.97 -2.77
CA GLN A 50 4.26 6.17 -2.09
C GLN A 50 4.49 5.18 -0.94
N THR A 51 3.43 4.80 -0.21
CA THR A 51 3.52 3.85 0.91
C THR A 51 2.60 2.65 0.67
N MET A 52 3.00 1.49 1.22
CA MET A 52 2.22 0.26 1.07
C MET A 52 0.81 0.40 1.64
N TYR A 53 0.64 1.00 2.82
CA TYR A 53 -0.65 1.10 3.47
C TYR A 53 -1.60 2.07 2.74
N HIS A 54 -1.11 3.14 2.11
CA HIS A 54 -1.94 3.98 1.24
C HIS A 54 -2.40 3.23 -0.01
N CYS A 55 -1.50 2.48 -0.65
CA CYS A 55 -1.83 1.64 -1.81
C CYS A 55 -2.94 0.64 -1.47
N ILE A 56 -2.82 -0.04 -0.32
CA ILE A 56 -3.81 -1.02 0.14
C ILE A 56 -5.13 -0.34 0.54
N ARG A 57 -5.10 0.78 1.27
CA ARG A 57 -6.33 1.48 1.70
C ARG A 57 -7.12 2.01 0.51
N MET A 58 -6.43 2.58 -0.49
CA MET A 58 -7.08 3.03 -1.72
C MET A 58 -7.71 1.85 -2.48
N SER A 59 -6.97 0.75 -2.60
CA SER A 59 -7.48 -0.49 -3.20
C SER A 59 -8.71 -1.04 -2.46
N ALA A 60 -8.69 -0.99 -1.13
CA ALA A 60 -9.82 -1.41 -0.31
C ALA A 60 -11.06 -0.54 -0.57
N GLN A 61 -10.92 0.78 -0.74
CA GLN A 61 -12.05 1.65 -1.09
C GLN A 61 -12.65 1.30 -2.45
N ILE A 62 -11.81 1.05 -3.46
CA ILE A 62 -12.28 0.61 -4.79
C ILE A 62 -13.08 -0.70 -4.67
N ILE A 63 -12.55 -1.69 -3.94
CA ILE A 63 -13.24 -2.97 -3.71
C ILE A 63 -14.55 -2.77 -2.96
N LYS A 64 -14.57 -1.95 -1.90
CA LYS A 64 -15.79 -1.67 -1.14
C LYS A 64 -16.87 -1.09 -2.05
N THR A 65 -16.51 -0.08 -2.84
CA THR A 65 -17.43 0.54 -3.77
C THR A 65 -17.90 -0.44 -4.83
N PHE A 66 -17.04 -1.33 -5.30
CA PHE A 66 -17.42 -2.37 -6.23
C PHE A 66 -18.43 -3.36 -5.62
N ASP A 67 -18.14 -3.86 -4.42
CA ASP A 67 -19.00 -4.79 -3.69
C ASP A 67 -20.37 -4.19 -3.35
N GLU A 68 -20.43 -2.89 -3.00
CA GLU A 68 -21.66 -2.22 -2.57
C GLU A 68 -22.53 -1.74 -3.74
N LEU A 69 -21.92 -1.34 -4.86
CA LEU A 69 -22.58 -0.58 -5.92
C LEU A 69 -22.32 -1.12 -7.35
N GLY A 70 -21.56 -2.20 -7.52
CA GLY A 70 -21.28 -2.84 -8.83
C GLY A 70 -20.01 -2.35 -9.55
N PRO A 71 -19.87 -2.49 -10.88
CA PRO A 71 -18.70 -1.98 -11.62
C PRO A 71 -18.44 -0.49 -11.39
N VAL A 72 -17.19 -0.06 -11.23
CA VAL A 72 -16.80 1.32 -10.88
C VAL A 72 -16.76 2.23 -12.11
N SER A 73 -16.38 1.73 -13.29
CA SER A 73 -16.13 2.57 -14.48
C SER A 73 -17.36 2.83 -15.36
N THR A 74 -18.45 2.09 -15.17
CA THR A 74 -19.62 2.11 -16.07
C THR A 74 -20.87 2.75 -15.45
N ARG A 75 -20.73 3.49 -14.35
CA ARG A 75 -21.87 4.08 -13.63
C ARG A 75 -22.18 5.48 -14.13
N ASP A 76 -23.44 5.88 -13.97
CA ASP A 76 -23.90 7.24 -14.26
C ASP A 76 -23.29 8.26 -13.27
N GLU A 77 -23.16 7.87 -12.00
CA GLU A 77 -22.48 8.66 -10.98
C GLU A 77 -21.01 8.21 -10.88
N ASN A 78 -20.10 9.16 -11.14
CA ASN A 78 -18.67 8.91 -11.11
C ASN A 78 -18.20 8.62 -9.68
N PHE A 79 -17.29 7.67 -9.54
CA PHE A 79 -16.59 7.44 -8.28
C PHE A 79 -15.77 8.68 -7.88
N ASP A 80 -16.02 9.22 -6.69
CA ASP A 80 -15.27 10.36 -6.18
C ASP A 80 -13.89 9.92 -5.69
N TRP A 81 -12.94 9.93 -6.62
CA TRP A 81 -11.55 9.59 -6.35
C TRP A 81 -10.89 10.52 -5.32
N ASN A 82 -11.27 11.80 -5.28
CA ASN A 82 -10.70 12.76 -4.34
C ASN A 82 -11.18 12.48 -2.92
N GLU A 83 -12.48 12.26 -2.74
CA GLU A 83 -13.04 11.88 -1.45
C GLU A 83 -12.45 10.54 -0.95
N ALA A 84 -12.33 9.56 -1.84
CA ALA A 84 -11.69 8.28 -1.52
C ALA A 84 -10.24 8.48 -1.06
N PHE A 85 -9.46 9.29 -1.78
CA PHE A 85 -8.09 9.62 -1.40
C PHE A 85 -8.01 10.36 -0.07
N ASP A 86 -8.87 11.36 0.15
CA ASP A 86 -8.91 12.13 1.38
C ASP A 86 -9.28 11.29 2.60
N ASN A 87 -10.14 10.30 2.43
CA ASN A 87 -10.52 9.33 3.46
C ASN A 87 -9.39 8.32 3.75
N VAL A 88 -8.62 7.95 2.73
CA VAL A 88 -7.45 7.07 2.87
C VAL A 88 -6.30 7.79 3.56
N MET A 89 -6.09 9.06 3.23
CA MET A 89 -5.08 9.93 3.81
C MET A 89 -5.53 10.41 5.20
N GLY A 90 -5.07 9.72 6.24
CA GLY A 90 -5.36 10.11 7.62
C GLY A 90 -4.75 11.47 8.01
N ASP A 91 -5.33 12.12 9.02
CA ASP A 91 -4.88 13.45 9.52
C ASP A 91 -3.40 13.50 9.88
N PHE A 92 -2.87 12.41 10.43
CA PHE A 92 -1.45 12.32 10.80
C PHE A 92 -0.57 12.47 9.57
N ASP A 93 -0.84 11.67 8.53
CA ASP A 93 -0.06 11.71 7.30
C ASP A 93 -0.22 13.05 6.63
N LYS A 94 -1.46 13.58 6.56
CA LYS A 94 -1.82 14.93 6.08
C LYS A 94 -0.98 16.05 6.72
N HIS A 95 -0.53 15.87 7.95
CA HIS A 95 0.24 16.87 8.68
C HIS A 95 1.76 16.64 8.69
N TYR A 96 2.22 15.38 8.65
CA TYR A 96 3.62 15.05 8.94
C TYR A 96 4.43 14.43 7.79
N PHE A 97 3.80 14.08 6.66
CA PHE A 97 4.51 13.58 5.48
C PHE A 97 4.24 14.46 4.28
N ALA A 98 5.27 15.08 3.69
CA ALA A 98 5.08 15.91 2.49
C ALA A 98 4.85 15.05 1.24
N ASP A 99 5.63 13.97 1.11
CA ASP A 99 5.63 13.10 -0.06
C ASP A 99 4.51 12.07 0.05
N ARG A 100 3.31 12.44 -0.39
CA ARG A 100 2.16 11.55 -0.47
C ARG A 100 1.61 11.62 -1.87
N TRP A 101 1.63 10.49 -2.55
CA TRP A 101 1.00 10.38 -3.85
C TRP A 101 0.30 9.04 -4.00
N VAL A 102 -0.72 9.05 -4.85
CA VAL A 102 -1.43 7.87 -5.32
C VAL A 102 -1.70 8.03 -6.81
N ALA A 103 -1.69 6.93 -7.53
CA ALA A 103 -2.16 6.85 -8.90
C ALA A 103 -2.99 5.59 -9.07
N VAL A 104 -4.13 5.72 -9.73
CA VAL A 104 -5.00 4.60 -10.08
C VAL A 104 -5.05 4.51 -11.59
N TYR A 105 -4.81 3.31 -12.11
CA TYR A 105 -4.80 3.02 -13.52
C TYR A 105 -5.89 2.01 -13.86
N LYS A 106 -6.48 2.20 -15.04
CA LYS A 106 -7.38 1.25 -15.69
C LYS A 106 -7.00 1.18 -17.15
N ASP A 107 -6.92 -0.03 -17.70
CA ASP A 107 -6.59 -0.26 -19.10
C ASP A 107 -5.29 0.44 -19.55
N GLY A 108 -4.28 0.44 -18.66
CA GLY A 108 -2.97 1.07 -18.88
C GLY A 108 -2.97 2.61 -18.84
N LEU A 109 -4.09 3.24 -18.49
CA LEU A 109 -4.24 4.70 -18.44
C LEU A 109 -4.56 5.19 -17.02
N PRO A 110 -4.03 6.35 -16.59
CA PRO A 110 -4.37 6.91 -15.30
C PRO A 110 -5.82 7.40 -15.30
N VAL A 111 -6.62 6.88 -14.36
CA VAL A 111 -7.99 7.37 -14.09
C VAL A 111 -8.02 8.34 -12.91
N PHE A 112 -6.98 8.30 -12.06
CA PHE A 112 -6.80 9.24 -10.97
C PHE A 112 -5.33 9.39 -10.60
N LYS A 113 -4.93 10.61 -10.22
CA LYS A 113 -3.62 10.91 -9.64
C LYS A 113 -3.74 12.03 -8.62
N ASN A 114 -2.98 11.91 -7.55
CA ASN A 114 -2.80 12.98 -6.57
C ASN A 114 -1.35 12.96 -6.05
N GLY A 115 -0.75 14.12 -5.86
CA GLY A 115 0.65 14.28 -5.45
C GLY A 115 1.67 14.11 -6.59
N ASP A 116 2.95 14.04 -6.21
CA ASP A 116 4.08 14.00 -7.14
C ASP A 116 4.33 12.59 -7.70
N VAL A 117 3.40 12.10 -8.51
CA VAL A 117 3.51 10.81 -9.20
C VAL A 117 4.53 10.91 -10.33
N HIS A 118 5.55 10.05 -10.29
CA HIS A 118 6.55 10.03 -11.35
C HIS A 118 5.96 9.57 -12.70
N ALA A 119 6.11 10.38 -13.76
CA ALA A 119 5.49 10.14 -15.08
C ALA A 119 5.93 8.82 -15.74
N PHE A 120 7.11 8.31 -15.40
CA PHE A 120 7.57 6.98 -15.84
C PHE A 120 6.57 5.85 -15.49
N LEU A 121 5.87 5.97 -14.36
CA LEU A 121 4.92 4.93 -13.93
C LEU A 121 3.75 4.80 -14.90
N ASP A 122 3.35 5.88 -15.57
CA ASP A 122 2.32 5.84 -16.63
C ASP A 122 2.77 5.01 -17.81
N ILE A 123 4.04 5.15 -18.19
CA ILE A 123 4.63 4.45 -19.32
C ILE A 123 4.66 2.96 -19.00
N ILE A 124 5.10 2.59 -17.79
CA ILE A 124 5.15 1.19 -17.37
C ILE A 124 3.76 0.55 -17.33
N GLU A 125 2.75 1.22 -16.77
CA GLU A 125 1.38 0.67 -16.76
C GLU A 125 0.78 0.54 -18.16
N LYS A 126 1.06 1.49 -19.05
CA LYS A 126 0.66 1.40 -20.45
C LYS A 126 1.34 0.23 -21.16
N CYS A 127 2.62 0.01 -20.89
CA CYS A 127 3.39 -1.11 -21.45
C CYS A 127 2.92 -2.46 -20.90
N ASP A 128 2.61 -2.54 -19.60
CA ASP A 128 2.08 -3.75 -18.96
C ASP A 128 0.72 -4.13 -19.55
N TYR A 129 -0.18 -3.15 -19.71
CA TYR A 129 -1.46 -3.38 -20.35
C TYR A 129 -1.34 -3.89 -21.80
N ALA A 130 -0.34 -3.42 -22.54
CA ALA A 130 -0.08 -3.87 -23.90
C ALA A 130 0.56 -5.27 -23.99
N SER A 131 1.05 -5.83 -22.88
CA SER A 131 1.72 -7.14 -22.82
C SER A 131 1.38 -7.89 -21.52
N PRO A 132 0.11 -8.31 -21.34
CA PRO A 132 -0.50 -8.63 -20.04
C PRO A 132 0.00 -9.90 -19.33
N ASP A 133 0.99 -10.62 -19.88
CA ASP A 133 1.41 -11.93 -19.35
C ASP A 133 2.74 -11.91 -18.60
N GLU A 134 3.56 -10.88 -18.78
CA GLU A 134 4.87 -10.77 -18.12
C GLU A 134 5.18 -9.31 -17.80
N TYR A 135 4.98 -8.94 -16.53
CA TYR A 135 5.27 -7.59 -16.05
C TYR A 135 6.71 -7.15 -16.35
N ASN A 136 7.69 -8.07 -16.29
CA ASN A 136 9.07 -7.77 -16.67
C ASN A 136 9.26 -7.39 -18.15
N LYS A 137 8.38 -7.86 -19.06
CA LYS A 137 8.40 -7.40 -20.46
C LYS A 137 7.97 -5.94 -20.58
N SER A 138 7.16 -5.42 -19.66
CA SER A 138 6.72 -4.01 -19.68
C SER A 138 7.91 -3.05 -19.58
N ILE A 139 8.98 -3.45 -18.88
CA ILE A 139 10.22 -2.67 -18.70
C ILE A 139 10.96 -2.59 -20.02
N LEU A 140 11.18 -3.74 -20.68
CA LEU A 140 11.80 -3.80 -22.01
C LEU A 140 10.99 -3.02 -23.06
N LEU A 141 9.66 -3.03 -22.95
CA LEU A 141 8.79 -2.22 -23.81
C LEU A 141 8.95 -0.72 -23.51
N ALA A 142 9.12 -0.33 -22.25
CA ALA A 142 9.37 1.06 -21.88
C ALA A 142 10.70 1.56 -22.43
N GLU A 143 11.80 0.79 -22.30
CA GLU A 143 13.11 1.14 -22.88
C GLU A 143 13.00 1.38 -24.40
N LYS A 144 12.37 0.44 -25.13
CA LYS A 144 12.10 0.58 -26.57
C LYS A 144 11.21 1.77 -26.91
N THR A 145 10.32 2.16 -26.00
CA THR A 145 9.44 3.33 -26.19
C THR A 145 10.25 4.61 -26.08
N PHE A 146 11.17 4.70 -25.11
CA PHE A 146 12.09 5.83 -25.00
C PHE A 146 13.05 5.91 -26.19
N GLU A 147 13.58 4.76 -26.65
CA GLU A 147 14.46 4.70 -27.83
C GLU A 147 13.78 5.28 -29.07
N LYS A 148 12.52 4.90 -29.32
CA LYS A 148 11.70 5.45 -30.42
C LYS A 148 11.46 6.96 -30.30
N LEU A 149 11.49 7.51 -29.09
CA LEU A 149 11.39 8.94 -28.81
C LEU A 149 12.75 9.65 -28.85
N GLY A 150 13.81 8.95 -29.28
CA GLY A 150 15.16 9.49 -29.40
C GLY A 150 15.93 9.58 -28.08
N ARG A 151 15.47 8.89 -27.03
CA ARG A 151 16.16 8.82 -25.73
C ARG A 151 16.65 7.39 -25.50
N ASN A 152 17.96 7.21 -25.43
CA ASN A 152 18.54 5.93 -25.06
C ASN A 152 18.58 5.83 -23.54
N VAL A 153 17.76 4.95 -22.98
CA VAL A 153 17.65 4.76 -21.53
C VAL A 153 17.83 3.30 -21.16
N GLU A 154 18.55 3.07 -20.07
CA GLU A 154 18.66 1.78 -19.40
C GLU A 154 17.81 1.84 -18.12
N ILE A 155 16.96 0.84 -17.90
CA ILE A 155 16.08 0.77 -16.74
C ILE A 155 16.44 -0.45 -15.89
N GLU A 156 17.03 -0.21 -14.73
CA GLU A 156 17.14 -1.25 -13.70
C GLU A 156 15.86 -1.28 -12.85
N HIS A 157 15.37 -2.47 -12.57
CA HIS A 157 14.16 -2.69 -11.77
C HIS A 157 14.44 -3.66 -10.62
N ASP A 158 14.24 -3.18 -9.39
CA ASP A 158 14.23 -3.99 -8.17
C ASP A 158 12.79 -4.10 -7.65
N GLU A 159 12.22 -5.30 -7.70
CA GLU A 159 10.90 -5.61 -7.17
C GLU A 159 10.95 -6.60 -6.02
N ASN A 160 10.12 -6.37 -5.01
CA ASN A 160 9.99 -7.25 -3.87
C ASN A 160 8.55 -7.30 -3.37
N ILE A 161 8.04 -8.50 -3.11
CA ILE A 161 6.69 -8.67 -2.54
C ILE A 161 6.65 -8.03 -1.13
N GLY A 162 5.69 -7.14 -0.90
CA GLY A 162 5.40 -6.52 0.40
C GLY A 162 4.20 -7.15 1.10
N LEU A 163 3.22 -7.61 0.32
CA LEU A 163 1.99 -8.23 0.80
C LEU A 163 1.53 -9.29 -0.21
N ASN A 164 1.01 -10.41 0.28
CA ASN A 164 0.26 -11.39 -0.50
C ASN A 164 -1.11 -11.61 0.15
N VAL A 165 -2.18 -11.56 -0.64
CA VAL A 165 -3.56 -11.68 -0.19
C VAL A 165 -4.29 -12.70 -1.05
N ASN A 166 -4.84 -13.71 -0.38
CA ASN A 166 -5.73 -14.68 -0.98
C ASN A 166 -7.01 -14.75 -0.15
N ILE A 167 -8.13 -14.35 -0.73
CA ILE A 167 -9.43 -14.26 -0.08
C ILE A 167 -10.39 -15.10 -0.90
N GLY A 168 -10.94 -16.13 -0.28
CA GLY A 168 -12.05 -16.92 -0.81
C GLY A 168 -13.28 -16.78 0.07
N GLU A 169 -14.34 -17.51 -0.29
CA GLU A 169 -15.63 -17.45 0.39
C GLU A 169 -15.59 -17.70 1.91
N ASN A 170 -14.81 -18.71 2.34
CA ASN A 170 -14.79 -19.19 3.72
C ASN A 170 -13.48 -18.90 4.47
N GLN A 171 -12.43 -18.55 3.73
CA GLN A 171 -11.10 -18.35 4.28
C GLN A 171 -10.37 -17.22 3.56
N ALA A 172 -9.67 -16.38 4.34
CA ALA A 172 -8.66 -15.48 3.81
C ALA A 172 -7.28 -15.78 4.42
N LYS A 173 -6.23 -15.55 3.64
CA LYS A 173 -4.83 -15.61 4.04
C LYS A 173 -4.15 -14.33 3.59
N CYS A 174 -3.57 -13.62 4.54
CA CYS A 174 -2.85 -12.38 4.30
C CYS A 174 -1.45 -12.52 4.87
N GLY A 175 -0.44 -12.39 4.02
CA GLY A 175 0.98 -12.47 4.38
C GLY A 175 1.68 -11.14 4.14
N ILE A 176 2.18 -10.51 5.20
CA ILE A 176 2.91 -9.25 5.18
C ILE A 176 4.40 -9.55 5.33
N ILE A 177 5.21 -9.04 4.38
CA ILE A 177 6.66 -9.25 4.36
C ILE A 177 7.36 -7.99 4.87
N LEU A 178 7.76 -8.03 6.14
CA LEU A 178 8.47 -6.96 6.82
C LEU A 178 9.98 -7.10 6.56
N ARG A 179 10.63 -5.99 6.21
CA ARG A 179 12.09 -5.91 6.13
C ARG A 179 12.55 -4.93 7.20
N ASN A 180 13.18 -5.45 8.25
CA ASN A 180 13.96 -4.65 9.18
C ASN A 180 15.43 -4.71 8.75
N ALA A 181 16.24 -3.75 9.18
CA ALA A 181 17.66 -3.63 8.81
C ALA A 181 18.46 -4.94 9.02
N ASP A 182 18.09 -5.74 10.02
CA ASP A 182 18.84 -6.95 10.38
C ASP A 182 18.12 -8.28 10.08
N LYS A 183 16.80 -8.27 9.82
CA LYS A 183 15.99 -9.49 9.53
C LYS A 183 14.79 -9.19 8.64
N SER A 184 14.63 -9.98 7.58
CA SER A 184 13.35 -10.11 6.86
C SER A 184 12.44 -11.08 7.61
N GLY A 185 11.28 -10.62 8.05
CA GLY A 185 10.27 -11.43 8.73
C GLY A 185 8.96 -11.43 7.96
N THR A 186 8.30 -12.59 7.90
CA THR A 186 6.94 -12.69 7.36
C THR A 186 5.96 -12.85 8.50
N PHE A 187 4.98 -11.96 8.57
CA PHE A 187 3.83 -12.07 9.45
C PHE A 187 2.61 -12.46 8.62
N ASN A 188 1.91 -13.50 9.02
CA ASN A 188 0.70 -13.95 8.35
C ASN A 188 -0.47 -13.94 9.32
N PHE A 189 -1.64 -13.58 8.81
CA PHE A 189 -2.89 -13.86 9.48
C PHE A 189 -3.85 -14.59 8.54
N LYS A 190 -4.53 -15.58 9.11
CA LYS A 190 -5.56 -16.37 8.46
C LYS A 190 -6.89 -15.98 9.09
N VAL A 191 -7.88 -15.70 8.27
CA VAL A 191 -9.24 -15.38 8.69
C VAL A 191 -10.13 -16.53 8.28
N ASP A 192 -10.89 -17.09 9.23
CA ASP A 192 -11.94 -18.06 8.98
C ASP A 192 -13.30 -17.44 9.32
N LYS A 193 -14.31 -17.76 8.51
CA LYS A 193 -15.71 -17.42 8.75
C LYS A 193 -16.17 -18.00 10.10
N LYS A 194 -16.92 -17.23 10.90
CA LYS A 194 -17.63 -17.76 12.08
C LYS A 194 -18.96 -18.37 11.63
N ALA A 195 -19.52 -19.31 12.39
CA ALA A 195 -20.73 -20.06 11.99
C ALA A 195 -21.90 -19.16 11.55
N ASP A 196 -22.06 -17.99 12.20
CA ASP A 196 -23.14 -17.04 11.94
C ASP A 196 -22.70 -15.77 11.20
N SER A 197 -21.46 -15.69 10.70
CA SER A 197 -20.99 -14.49 9.99
C SER A 197 -21.35 -14.53 8.50
N ASN A 198 -21.42 -13.36 7.87
CA ASN A 198 -21.45 -13.24 6.41
C ASN A 198 -20.15 -13.78 5.78
N THR A 199 -20.08 -13.78 4.45
CA THR A 199 -18.84 -14.04 3.70
C THR A 199 -17.70 -13.15 4.19
N ILE A 200 -16.46 -13.60 3.98
CA ILE A 200 -15.29 -12.81 4.35
C ILE A 200 -15.22 -11.58 3.44
N SER A 201 -15.15 -10.39 4.04
CA SER A 201 -15.05 -9.13 3.32
C SER A 201 -13.62 -8.84 2.89
N ALA A 202 -13.39 -8.77 1.57
CA ALA A 202 -12.09 -8.40 1.00
C ALA A 202 -11.65 -7.00 1.45
N TYR A 203 -12.59 -6.06 1.50
CA TYR A 203 -12.41 -4.73 2.09
C TYR A 203 -11.83 -4.79 3.51
N GLN A 204 -12.47 -5.54 4.42
CA GLN A 204 -12.03 -5.62 5.82
C GLN A 204 -10.65 -6.28 5.96
N CYS A 205 -10.37 -7.35 5.19
CA CYS A 205 -9.05 -7.97 5.19
C CYS A 205 -7.95 -7.01 4.73
N LEU A 206 -8.15 -6.29 3.61
CA LEU A 206 -7.19 -5.31 3.12
C LEU A 206 -7.01 -4.13 4.08
N LYS A 207 -8.10 -3.63 4.70
CA LYS A 207 -8.01 -2.62 5.75
C LYS A 207 -7.08 -3.06 6.88
N VAL A 208 -7.20 -4.30 7.35
CA VAL A 208 -6.35 -4.82 8.41
C VAL A 208 -4.90 -5.01 7.95
N CYS A 209 -4.66 -5.44 6.70
CA CYS A 209 -3.31 -5.44 6.11
C CYS A 209 -2.68 -4.05 6.17
N ALA A 210 -3.43 -3.02 5.78
CA ALA A 210 -2.96 -1.64 5.86
C ALA A 210 -2.74 -1.18 7.31
N ALA A 211 -3.63 -1.54 8.23
CA ALA A 211 -3.52 -1.18 9.65
C ALA A 211 -2.27 -1.76 10.29
N TYR A 212 -1.87 -3.00 9.95
CA TYR A 212 -0.61 -3.57 10.40
C TYR A 212 0.61 -2.83 9.86
N LEU A 213 0.65 -2.57 8.56
CA LEU A 213 1.77 -1.87 7.93
C LEU A 213 1.93 -0.45 8.47
N GLU A 214 0.82 0.28 8.61
CA GLU A 214 0.79 1.63 9.16
C GLU A 214 1.14 1.62 10.65
N GLY A 215 0.59 0.69 11.44
CA GLY A 215 0.90 0.55 12.87
C GLY A 215 2.39 0.26 13.13
N ILE A 216 3.01 -0.59 12.31
CA ILE A 216 4.46 -0.86 12.39
C ILE A 216 5.27 0.40 12.09
N GLN A 217 4.94 1.12 11.01
CA GLN A 217 5.63 2.36 10.67
C GLN A 217 5.48 3.43 11.76
N LEU A 218 4.27 3.62 12.28
CA LEU A 218 4.01 4.53 13.39
C LEU A 218 4.79 4.12 14.65
N SER A 219 4.91 2.82 14.93
CA SER A 219 5.69 2.31 16.06
C SER A 219 7.17 2.70 15.94
N PHE A 220 7.76 2.56 14.75
CA PHE A 220 9.14 3.01 14.50
C PHE A 220 9.29 4.53 14.66
N ILE A 221 8.36 5.31 14.11
CA ILE A 221 8.38 6.78 14.23
C ILE A 221 8.31 7.21 15.69
N ILE A 222 7.39 6.63 16.48
CA ILE A 222 7.25 6.93 17.90
C ILE A 222 8.56 6.60 18.63
N GLY A 223 9.11 5.41 18.44
CA GLY A 223 10.35 4.98 19.10
C GLY A 223 11.53 5.90 18.77
N GLN A 224 11.77 6.18 17.48
CA GLN A 224 12.86 7.06 17.04
C GLN A 224 12.67 8.50 17.52
N THR A 225 11.45 9.04 17.45
CA THR A 225 11.16 10.39 17.94
C THR A 225 11.43 10.49 19.45
N LEU A 226 11.01 9.49 20.24
CA LEU A 226 11.26 9.47 21.68
C LEU A 226 12.76 9.37 22.01
N ASN A 227 13.52 8.55 21.29
CA ASN A 227 14.98 8.47 21.44
C ASN A 227 15.66 9.81 21.09
N HIS A 228 15.24 10.43 19.99
CA HIS A 228 15.80 11.72 19.57
C HIS A 228 15.52 12.83 20.59
N THR A 229 14.30 12.90 21.15
CA THR A 229 13.92 13.95 22.12
C THR A 229 14.74 13.94 23.41
N GLU A 230 15.32 12.81 23.80
CA GLU A 230 16.19 12.73 24.99
C GLU A 230 17.54 13.44 24.77
N ASN A 231 17.88 13.76 23.51
CA ASN A 231 19.13 14.36 23.09
C ASN A 231 18.97 15.77 22.47
N ILE A 232 17.79 16.40 22.63
CA ILE A 232 17.52 17.75 22.13
C ILE A 232 17.65 18.75 23.29
N ASP A 233 18.59 19.70 23.16
CA ASP A 233 18.81 20.77 24.16
C ASP A 233 17.78 21.92 24.08
N ASP A 234 17.01 21.98 22.99
CA ASP A 234 15.97 23.01 22.76
C ASP A 234 14.59 22.49 23.18
N ASP A 235 14.06 23.04 24.27
CA ASP A 235 12.75 22.66 24.84
C ASP A 235 11.59 22.81 23.84
N GLU A 236 11.58 23.85 23.00
CA GLU A 236 10.50 24.08 22.04
C GLU A 236 10.53 23.02 20.93
N LYS A 237 11.74 22.70 20.45
CA LYS A 237 11.94 21.64 19.47
C LYS A 237 11.59 20.27 20.03
N ALA A 238 12.00 19.98 21.27
CA ALA A 238 11.67 18.75 21.96
C ALA A 238 10.16 18.58 22.13
N GLU A 239 9.43 19.64 22.47
CA GLU A 239 7.97 19.59 22.62
C GLU A 239 7.25 19.35 21.28
N LYS A 240 7.73 19.95 20.18
CA LYS A 240 7.17 19.67 18.83
C LYS A 240 7.30 18.20 18.44
N GLU A 241 8.44 17.59 18.71
CA GLU A 241 8.67 16.16 18.48
C GLU A 241 7.82 15.28 19.40
N LYS A 242 7.71 15.60 20.71
CA LYS A 242 6.80 14.90 21.63
C LYS A 242 5.35 14.96 21.16
N ARG A 243 4.90 16.11 20.64
CA ARG A 243 3.55 16.28 20.06
C ARG A 243 3.35 15.39 18.82
N LYS A 244 4.37 15.25 17.96
CA LYS A 244 4.34 14.33 16.82
C LYS A 244 4.19 12.88 17.29
N ALA A 245 5.00 12.44 18.26
CA ALA A 245 4.90 11.10 18.83
C ALA A 245 3.51 10.82 19.46
N ARG A 246 2.94 11.79 20.18
CA ARG A 246 1.58 11.67 20.74
C ARG A 246 0.53 11.49 19.65
N ARG A 247 0.56 12.30 18.59
CA ARG A 247 -0.37 12.18 17.47
C ARG A 247 -0.18 10.87 16.69
N ALA A 248 1.06 10.38 16.56
CA ALA A 248 1.34 9.08 15.98
C ALA A 248 0.70 7.95 16.82
N LYS A 249 0.80 8.02 18.16
CA LYS A 249 0.16 7.06 19.07
C LYS A 249 -1.37 7.10 18.96
N GLU A 250 -1.97 8.29 18.88
CA GLU A 250 -3.42 8.45 18.66
C GLU A 250 -3.86 7.80 17.35
N ARG A 251 -3.09 7.95 16.26
CA ARG A 251 -3.36 7.28 14.98
C ARG A 251 -3.18 5.76 15.09
N MET A 252 -2.14 5.29 15.77
CA MET A 252 -1.87 3.87 16.00
C MET A 252 -3.02 3.19 16.77
N ASN A 253 -3.64 3.88 17.72
CA ASN A 253 -4.82 3.37 18.42
C ASN A 253 -6.02 3.15 17.48
N LYS A 254 -6.18 3.98 16.44
CA LYS A 254 -7.18 3.74 15.39
C LYS A 254 -6.86 2.46 14.61
N MET A 255 -5.58 2.16 14.35
CA MET A 255 -5.17 0.91 13.69
C MET A 255 -5.51 -0.32 14.54
N LEU A 256 -5.25 -0.25 15.84
CA LEU A 256 -5.61 -1.32 16.79
C LEU A 256 -7.12 -1.57 16.80
N ALA A 257 -7.94 -0.51 16.77
CA ALA A 257 -9.39 -0.65 16.68
C ALA A 257 -9.86 -1.31 15.36
N GLU A 258 -9.21 -1.00 14.23
CA GLU A 258 -9.48 -1.67 12.94
C GLU A 258 -9.16 -3.17 13.00
N ILE A 259 -8.00 -3.53 13.57
CA ILE A 259 -7.60 -4.93 13.77
C ILE A 259 -8.60 -5.66 14.68
N GLN A 260 -8.94 -5.04 15.81
CA GLN A 260 -9.86 -5.63 16.79
C GLN A 260 -11.27 -5.83 16.20
N THR A 261 -11.72 -4.94 15.32
CA THR A 261 -13.00 -5.09 14.61
C THR A 261 -13.01 -6.40 13.82
N LEU A 262 -11.95 -6.69 13.05
CA LEU A 262 -11.86 -7.94 12.29
C LEU A 262 -11.82 -9.17 13.20
N GLU A 263 -11.07 -9.11 14.31
CA GLU A 263 -10.98 -10.19 15.32
C GLU A 263 -12.33 -10.46 16.01
N ASN A 264 -13.13 -9.42 16.21
CA ASN A 264 -14.48 -9.55 16.74
C ASN A 264 -15.43 -10.16 15.70
N THR A 265 -15.31 -9.77 14.43
CA THR A 265 -16.17 -10.25 13.34
C THR A 265 -15.86 -11.69 12.92
N TYR A 266 -14.58 -12.08 12.85
CA TYR A 266 -14.14 -13.37 12.30
C TYR A 266 -13.23 -14.14 13.26
N SER A 267 -12.91 -15.40 12.94
CA SER A 267 -11.88 -16.15 13.65
C SER A 267 -10.53 -15.86 13.01
N VAL A 268 -9.58 -15.29 13.75
CA VAL A 268 -8.29 -14.86 13.20
C VAL A 268 -7.14 -15.63 13.87
N HIS A 269 -6.30 -16.24 13.04
CA HIS A 269 -5.13 -17.02 13.46
C HIS A 269 -3.86 -16.37 12.93
N TYR A 270 -2.87 -16.17 13.80
CA TYR A 270 -1.61 -15.51 13.48
C TYR A 270 -0.46 -16.50 13.33
N ARG A 271 0.49 -16.20 12.43
CA ARG A 271 1.76 -16.94 12.29
C ARG A 271 2.91 -16.03 11.85
N PRO A 272 4.01 -15.89 12.63
CA PRO A 272 4.26 -16.51 13.93
C PRO A 272 3.31 -15.95 15.01
N GLU A 273 3.54 -14.75 15.50
CA GLU A 273 2.70 -14.07 16.47
C GLU A 273 2.26 -12.73 15.89
N LYS A 274 1.15 -12.19 16.40
CA LYS A 274 0.71 -10.84 16.08
C LYS A 274 1.81 -9.83 16.41
N PRO A 275 2.14 -8.87 15.53
CA PRO A 275 3.09 -7.81 15.84
C PRO A 275 2.66 -7.06 17.09
N ASP A 276 3.58 -6.94 18.04
CA ASP A 276 3.42 -6.15 19.23
C ASP A 276 3.98 -4.74 18.96
N PHE A 277 3.08 -3.79 18.73
CA PHE A 277 3.44 -2.41 18.44
C PHE A 277 4.19 -1.74 19.60
N ASP A 278 3.86 -2.05 20.85
CA ASP A 278 4.54 -1.48 22.01
C ASP A 278 5.96 -2.03 22.14
N LYS A 279 6.16 -3.32 21.84
CA LYS A 279 7.50 -3.90 21.72
C LYS A 279 8.31 -3.24 20.60
N ILE A 280 7.74 -3.02 19.42
CA ILE A 280 8.42 -2.35 18.30
C ILE A 280 8.82 -0.91 18.69
N ILE A 281 7.96 -0.19 19.41
CA ILE A 281 8.29 1.15 19.93
C ILE A 281 9.50 1.08 20.86
N ALA A 282 9.51 0.12 21.80
CA ALA A 282 10.62 -0.04 22.75
C ALA A 282 11.93 -0.41 22.06
N ASP A 283 11.89 -1.32 21.09
CA ASP A 283 13.03 -1.74 20.28
C ASP A 283 13.59 -0.56 19.45
N ALA A 284 12.70 0.19 18.78
CA ALA A 284 13.08 1.36 17.99
C ALA A 284 13.63 2.52 18.83
N LYS A 285 13.12 2.69 20.06
CA LYS A 285 13.67 3.67 21.02
C LYS A 285 15.10 3.31 21.44
N SER A 286 15.39 2.01 21.52
CA SER A 286 16.67 1.50 22.00
C SER A 286 17.71 1.30 20.88
N ALA A 287 17.30 1.47 19.62
CA ALA A 287 18.19 1.37 18.47
C ALA A 287 19.21 2.51 18.49
N LYS A 288 20.50 2.15 18.42
CA LYS A 288 21.63 3.08 18.34
C LYS A 288 21.79 3.63 16.93
#